data_AF-A0AAV0WQ16-F1
#
_entry.id   AF-A0AAV0WQ16-F1
#
_cell.length_a   1.000
_cell.length_b   1.000
_cell.length_c   1.000
_cell.angle_alpha   90.00
_cell.angle_beta   90.00
_cell.angle_gamma   90.00
#
_symmetry.space_group_name_H-M   'P 1'
#
loop_
_entity.id
_entity.type
_entity.pdbx_description
1 polymer ?
#
loop_
_entity_poly.entity_id
_entity_poly.type
_entity_poly.pdbx_seq_one_letter_code
_entity_poly.pdbx_strand_id
1 'polypeptide(L)'
;MGKKSLVNKARDIQLESENHTSVATMPSTSNDSIWNDFDTEVQSLVQSRNPTSAFIVEIDKYLLEPLIPRAADPLLWWKENKSVYPRLFQIMKKRFCILVTSVPCERIFSKAGQTITEKRSRLHSKNFEKMIFLNFNL
;
A
#
# COMPACT_ATOMS: atom_id res chain seq x y z
N MET A 1 -30.32 -19.63 -58.50
CA MET A 1 -29.52 -20.20 -57.40
C MET A 1 -29.53 -19.19 -56.25
N GLY A 2 -29.98 -19.41 -55.03
CA GLY A 2 -30.63 -20.53 -54.37
C GLY A 2 -30.69 -20.26 -52.85
N LYS A 3 -31.88 -20.49 -52.25
CA LYS A 3 -32.17 -20.77 -50.82
C LYS A 3 -32.24 -19.54 -49.87
N LYS A 4 -33.44 -19.01 -49.55
CA LYS A 4 -34.40 -19.41 -48.46
C LYS A 4 -33.82 -19.08 -47.06
N SER A 5 -34.34 -18.13 -46.27
CA SER A 5 -35.60 -18.11 -45.49
C SER A 5 -35.34 -18.35 -43.99
N LEU A 6 -36.23 -17.80 -43.14
CA LEU A 6 -36.51 -18.05 -41.71
C LEU A 6 -35.82 -17.08 -40.72
N VAL A 7 -36.42 -15.93 -40.40
CA VAL A 7 -37.52 -15.69 -39.42
C VAL A 7 -37.11 -15.99 -37.98
N ASN A 8 -36.99 -14.90 -37.21
CA ASN A 8 -37.48 -14.62 -35.85
C ASN A 8 -37.68 -15.77 -34.85
N LYS A 9 -37.36 -15.46 -33.58
CA LYS A 9 -38.27 -15.49 -32.40
C LYS A 9 -37.81 -16.38 -31.23
N ALA A 10 -37.40 -15.73 -30.15
CA ALA A 10 -37.72 -16.06 -28.76
C ALA A 10 -37.13 -14.93 -27.88
N ARG A 11 -37.91 -13.90 -27.52
CA ARG A 11 -38.85 -13.80 -26.39
C ARG A 11 -38.15 -13.65 -25.03
N ASP A 12 -38.50 -12.53 -24.40
CA ASP A 12 -38.38 -12.23 -22.98
C ASP A 12 -38.69 -13.44 -22.10
N ILE A 13 -37.82 -13.65 -21.10
CA ILE A 13 -38.20 -14.31 -19.86
C ILE A 13 -37.75 -13.39 -18.74
N GLN A 14 -38.72 -12.69 -18.16
CA GLN A 14 -38.66 -12.17 -16.82
C GLN A 14 -39.45 -13.16 -15.96
N LEU A 15 -38.77 -13.88 -15.06
CA LEU A 15 -39.34 -14.68 -13.97
C LEU A 15 -38.38 -14.48 -12.79
N GLU A 16 -38.67 -13.51 -11.93
CA GLU A 16 -39.35 -13.68 -10.63
C GLU A 16 -38.44 -14.31 -9.57
N SER A 17 -38.27 -13.53 -8.50
CA SER A 17 -37.69 -13.93 -7.24
C SER A 17 -38.59 -14.96 -6.55
N GLU A 18 -38.04 -16.14 -6.24
CA GLU A 18 -38.50 -16.92 -5.11
C GLU A 18 -37.34 -17.18 -4.16
N ASN A 19 -37.70 -17.08 -2.89
CA ASN A 19 -36.84 -16.97 -1.74
C ASN A 19 -37.00 -18.27 -0.94
N HIS A 20 -36.02 -18.57 -0.09
CA HIS A 20 -36.03 -19.57 1.00
C HIS A 20 -36.06 -21.07 0.64
N THR A 21 -35.00 -21.79 1.01
CA THR A 21 -35.09 -22.85 2.03
C THR A 21 -33.69 -23.14 2.56
N SER A 22 -33.43 -22.71 3.78
CA SER A 22 -32.34 -23.18 4.63
C SER A 22 -32.74 -24.52 5.23
N VAL A 23 -31.99 -25.61 5.02
CA VAL A 23 -31.77 -26.62 6.07
C VAL A 23 -30.41 -27.29 5.87
N ALA A 24 -29.70 -27.33 7.00
CA ALA A 24 -28.43 -27.96 7.30
C ALA A 24 -28.13 -29.30 6.59
N THR A 25 -26.83 -29.55 6.37
CA THR A 25 -26.06 -30.59 7.08
C THR A 25 -24.61 -30.52 6.60
N MET A 26 -23.66 -30.25 7.50
CA MET A 26 -22.28 -30.66 7.26
C MET A 26 -22.20 -32.16 7.55
N PRO A 27 -21.66 -32.97 6.64
CA PRO A 27 -20.92 -34.15 7.02
C PRO A 27 -19.45 -34.01 6.59
N SER A 28 -18.60 -34.03 7.60
CA SER A 28 -17.27 -34.66 7.63
C SER A 28 -16.61 -35.06 6.30
N THR A 29 -15.46 -34.42 6.06
CA THR A 29 -14.19 -35.08 5.72
C THR A 29 -14.17 -35.98 4.48
N SER A 30 -14.12 -35.36 3.31
CA SER A 30 -13.27 -35.85 2.23
C SER A 30 -12.26 -34.74 1.92
N ASN A 31 -11.00 -34.97 2.29
CA ASN A 31 -9.85 -34.13 1.95
C ASN A 31 -9.55 -34.15 0.43
N ASP A 32 -10.52 -34.48 -0.41
CA ASP A 32 -10.43 -34.51 -1.87
C ASP A 32 -11.31 -33.40 -2.43
N SER A 33 -10.92 -32.16 -2.15
CA SER A 33 -11.43 -31.04 -2.93
C SER A 33 -10.93 -31.27 -4.36
N ILE A 34 -11.82 -31.23 -5.35
CA ILE A 34 -11.49 -31.26 -6.79
C ILE A 34 -10.40 -30.23 -7.12
N TRP A 35 -10.32 -29.18 -6.31
CA TRP A 35 -9.35 -28.10 -6.44
C TRP A 35 -7.99 -28.39 -5.82
N ASN A 36 -7.78 -29.47 -5.07
CA ASN A 36 -6.49 -29.71 -4.38
C ASN A 36 -5.32 -29.89 -5.35
N ASP A 37 -5.52 -30.63 -6.44
CA ASP A 37 -4.48 -30.81 -7.46
C ASP A 37 -4.18 -29.49 -8.18
N PHE A 38 -5.25 -28.73 -8.49
CA PHE A 38 -5.14 -27.40 -9.08
C PHE A 38 -4.44 -26.42 -8.15
N ASP A 39 -4.81 -26.38 -6.88
CA ASP A 39 -4.23 -25.50 -5.86
C ASP A 39 -2.76 -25.86 -5.63
N THR A 40 -2.40 -27.15 -5.67
CA THR A 40 -1.01 -27.63 -5.59
C THR A 40 -0.20 -27.20 -6.83
N GLU A 41 -0.77 -27.35 -8.03
CA GLU A 41 -0.14 -26.94 -9.28
C GLU A 41 0.04 -25.41 -9.34
N VAL A 42 -1.00 -24.65 -9.03
CA VAL A 42 -0.97 -23.19 -8.94
C VAL A 42 0.00 -22.73 -7.86
N GLN A 43 0.05 -23.38 -6.70
CA GLN A 43 1.00 -23.05 -5.64
C GLN A 43 2.44 -23.27 -6.09
N SER A 44 2.72 -24.34 -6.84
CA SER A 44 4.06 -24.58 -7.41
C SER A 44 4.46 -23.51 -8.44
N LEU A 45 3.52 -23.07 -9.28
CA LEU A 45 3.72 -21.98 -10.25
C LEU A 45 3.92 -20.64 -9.54
N VAL A 46 3.13 -20.34 -8.50
CA VAL A 46 3.19 -19.09 -7.74
C VAL A 46 4.44 -19.01 -6.87
N GLN A 47 4.94 -20.14 -6.34
CA GLN A 47 6.19 -20.20 -5.57
C GLN A 47 7.43 -19.87 -6.42
N SER A 48 7.37 -20.04 -7.74
CA SER A 48 8.44 -19.64 -8.67
C SER A 48 8.54 -18.12 -8.90
N ARG A 49 7.71 -17.30 -8.22
CA ARG A 49 7.76 -15.84 -8.37
C ARG A 49 9.07 -15.28 -7.84
N ASN A 50 9.89 -14.81 -8.78
CA ASN A 50 11.03 -13.97 -8.46
C ASN A 50 10.54 -12.70 -7.70
N PRO A 51 11.08 -12.38 -6.52
CA PRO A 51 10.65 -11.20 -5.75
C PRO A 51 10.81 -9.89 -6.54
N THR A 52 11.75 -9.87 -7.50
CA THR A 52 12.00 -8.74 -8.40
C THR A 52 10.85 -8.55 -9.38
N SER A 53 10.32 -9.62 -9.98
CA SER A 53 9.20 -9.50 -10.93
C SER A 53 7.92 -9.04 -10.22
N ALA A 54 7.68 -9.54 -9.00
CA ALA A 54 6.57 -9.08 -8.18
C ALA A 54 6.68 -7.58 -7.81
N PHE A 55 7.89 -7.08 -7.59
CA PHE A 55 8.15 -5.66 -7.34
C PHE A 55 7.99 -4.80 -8.60
N ILE A 56 8.44 -5.27 -9.76
CA ILE A 56 8.26 -4.57 -11.05
C ILE A 56 6.78 -4.38 -11.35
N VAL A 57 5.97 -5.44 -11.23
CA VAL A 57 4.51 -5.37 -11.43
C VAL A 57 3.85 -4.35 -10.48
N GLU A 58 4.34 -4.28 -9.25
CA GLU A 58 3.84 -3.33 -8.24
C GLU A 58 4.16 -1.87 -8.62
N ILE A 59 5.37 -1.61 -9.15
CA ILE A 59 5.75 -0.30 -9.68
C ILE A 59 4.93 0.06 -10.90
N ASP A 60 4.78 -0.85 -11.86
CA ASP A 60 4.02 -0.60 -13.09
C ASP A 60 2.58 -0.23 -12.75
N LYS A 61 1.98 -0.92 -11.78
CA LYS A 61 0.64 -0.58 -11.27
C LYS A 61 0.59 0.83 -10.68
N TYR A 62 1.57 1.22 -9.86
CA TYR A 62 1.63 2.56 -9.27
C TYR A 62 1.81 3.65 -10.35
N LEU A 63 2.61 3.41 -11.38
CA LEU A 63 2.84 4.35 -12.48
C LEU A 63 1.60 4.58 -13.35
N LEU A 64 0.68 3.61 -13.39
CA LEU A 64 -0.59 3.70 -14.11
C LEU A 64 -1.71 4.35 -13.28
N GLU A 65 -1.49 4.58 -11.99
CA GLU A 65 -2.53 5.10 -11.10
C GLU A 65 -2.75 6.62 -11.32
N PRO A 66 -4.00 7.12 -11.21
CA PRO A 66 -4.25 8.55 -11.36
C PRO A 66 -3.51 9.38 -10.31
N LEU A 67 -3.10 10.58 -10.73
CA LEU A 67 -2.43 11.53 -9.87
C LEU A 67 -3.36 11.99 -8.75
N ILE A 68 -2.82 12.04 -7.53
CA ILE A 68 -3.54 12.60 -6.38
C ILE A 68 -3.77 14.11 -6.58
N PRO A 69 -4.89 14.67 -6.06
CA PRO A 69 -5.12 16.11 -6.08
C PRO A 69 -3.98 16.87 -5.39
N ARG A 70 -3.62 18.05 -5.92
CA ARG A 70 -2.49 18.85 -5.38
C ARG A 70 -2.70 19.32 -3.92
N ALA A 71 -3.95 19.36 -3.47
CA ALA A 71 -4.31 19.71 -2.10
C ALA A 71 -4.35 18.51 -1.14
N ALA A 72 -4.23 17.28 -1.66
CA ALA A 72 -4.24 16.07 -0.83
C ALA A 72 -2.88 15.81 -0.20
N ASP A 73 -2.88 15.19 0.98
CA ASP A 73 -1.64 14.79 1.66
C ASP A 73 -1.10 13.47 1.06
N PRO A 74 0.09 13.48 0.42
CA PRO A 74 0.70 12.27 -0.12
C PRO A 74 1.03 11.25 0.97
N LEU A 75 1.35 11.67 2.20
CA LEU A 75 1.69 10.74 3.29
C LEU A 75 0.46 9.94 3.73
N LEU A 76 -0.70 10.58 3.76
CA LEU A 76 -1.97 9.92 4.07
C LEU A 76 -2.33 8.90 2.97
N TRP A 77 -2.17 9.29 1.70
CA TRP A 77 -2.40 8.39 0.57
C TRP A 77 -1.53 7.13 0.64
N TRP A 78 -0.23 7.26 0.95
CA TRP A 78 0.65 6.11 1.11
C TRP A 78 0.27 5.22 2.30
N LYS A 79 -0.29 5.79 3.37
CA LYS A 79 -0.78 5.03 4.53
C LYS A 79 -1.99 4.18 4.17
N GLU A 80 -2.93 4.73 3.39
CA GLU A 80 -4.13 4.03 2.93
C GLU A 80 -3.79 2.95 1.90
N ASN A 81 -2.85 3.22 0.98
CA ASN A 81 -2.46 2.29 -0.08
C ASN A 81 -1.34 1.32 0.30
N LYS A 82 -0.99 1.23 1.60
CA LYS A 82 0.03 0.31 2.11
C LYS A 82 -0.26 -1.16 1.81
N SER A 83 -1.54 -1.55 1.84
CA SER A 83 -1.96 -2.93 1.52
C SER A 83 -1.82 -3.26 0.04
N VAL A 84 -1.99 -2.24 -0.81
CA VAL A 84 -1.89 -2.36 -2.28
C VAL A 84 -0.42 -2.39 -2.73
N TYR A 85 0.42 -1.60 -2.07
CA TYR A 85 1.84 -1.43 -2.41
C TYR A 85 2.78 -1.79 -1.25
N PRO A 86 2.81 -3.07 -0.81
CA PRO A 86 3.52 -3.45 0.40
C PRO A 86 5.04 -3.30 0.28
N ARG A 87 5.66 -3.60 -0.87
CA ARG A 87 7.12 -3.52 -1.04
C ARG A 87 7.55 -2.09 -1.32
N LEU A 88 6.81 -1.39 -2.18
CA LEU A 88 7.08 -0.01 -2.54
C LEU A 88 6.89 0.91 -1.33
N PHE A 89 5.88 0.69 -0.49
CA PHE A 89 5.68 1.43 0.75
C PHE A 89 6.88 1.33 1.70
N GLN A 90 7.55 0.18 1.80
CA GLN A 90 8.74 0.06 2.67
C GLN A 90 9.90 0.95 2.20
N ILE A 91 10.04 1.13 0.88
CA ILE A 91 11.04 2.01 0.29
C ILE A 91 10.63 3.47 0.51
N MET A 92 9.37 3.80 0.24
CA MET A 92 8.85 5.16 0.39
C MET A 92 8.91 5.65 1.83
N LYS A 93 8.67 4.78 2.82
CA LYS A 93 8.84 5.11 4.24
C LYS A 93 10.25 5.62 4.58
N LYS A 94 11.28 5.08 3.92
CA LYS A 94 12.67 5.56 4.11
C LYS A 94 12.91 6.88 3.37
N ARG A 95 12.32 7.05 2.19
CA ARG A 95 12.48 8.24 1.35
C ARG A 95 11.78 9.46 1.93
N PHE A 96 10.59 9.30 2.51
CA PHE A 96 9.82 10.42 3.06
C PHE A 96 10.41 11.06 4.31
N CYS A 97 11.26 10.35 5.05
CA CYS A 97 11.97 10.92 6.19
C CYS A 97 13.20 11.76 5.79
N ILE A 98 13.54 11.81 4.50
CA ILE A 98 14.72 12.55 4.02
C ILE A 98 14.30 14.00 3.78
N LEU A 99 14.91 14.90 4.55
CA LEU A 99 14.81 16.34 4.30
C LEU A 99 15.56 16.69 3.02
N VAL A 100 14.93 17.47 2.16
CA VAL A 100 15.54 17.95 0.90
C VAL A 100 16.63 19.00 1.16
N THR A 101 16.62 19.63 2.35
CA THR A 101 17.52 20.74 2.69
C THR A 101 18.09 20.59 4.10
N SER A 102 19.28 21.17 4.32
CA SER A 102 19.90 21.32 5.64
C SER A 102 19.27 22.42 6.51
N VAL A 103 18.35 23.22 5.94
CA VAL A 103 17.75 24.40 6.57
C VAL A 103 17.13 24.10 7.96
N PRO A 104 16.41 22.99 8.19
CA PRO A 104 15.89 22.69 9.51
C PRO A 104 17.00 22.49 10.55
N CYS A 105 18.07 21.80 10.17
CA CYS A 105 19.23 21.61 11.03
C CYS A 105 19.91 22.95 11.32
N GLU A 106 20.13 23.78 10.30
CA GLU A 106 20.72 25.12 10.46
C GLU A 106 19.89 26.02 11.38
N ARG A 107 18.55 25.99 11.26
CA ARG A 107 17.66 26.74 12.14
C ARG A 107 17.79 26.31 13.60
N ILE A 108 17.90 25.01 13.85
CA ILE A 108 18.12 24.45 15.19
C ILE A 108 19.47 24.92 15.74
N PHE A 109 20.54 24.78 14.96
CA PHE A 109 21.88 25.19 15.38
C PHE A 109 22.00 26.71 15.57
N SER A 110 21.33 27.50 14.75
CA SER A 110 21.31 28.96 14.88
C SER A 110 20.62 29.39 16.19
N LYS A 111 19.43 28.85 16.47
CA LYS A 111 18.70 29.14 17.72
C LYS A 111 19.46 28.67 18.96
N ALA A 112 20.07 27.50 18.89
CA ALA A 112 20.88 26.94 19.97
C ALA A 112 22.18 27.74 20.17
N GLY A 113 22.83 28.17 19.08
CA GLY A 113 24.01 29.04 19.09
C GLY A 113 23.72 30.42 19.70
N GLN A 114 22.54 30.99 19.42
CA GLN A 114 22.10 32.23 20.05
C GLN A 114 21.96 32.05 21.57
N THR A 115 21.38 30.93 22.01
CA THR A 115 21.21 30.62 23.45
C THR A 115 22.55 30.51 24.18
N ILE A 116 23.57 29.91 23.57
CA ILE A 116 24.92 29.83 24.15
C ILE A 116 25.56 31.23 24.21
N THR A 117 25.50 31.96 23.10
CA THR A 117 26.21 33.23 22.91
C THR A 117 25.60 34.35 23.75
N GLU A 118 24.27 34.51 23.75
CA GLU A 118 23.58 35.55 24.51
C GLU A 118 23.65 35.32 26.02
N LYS A 119 23.49 34.08 26.49
CA LYS A 119 23.56 33.77 27.93
C LYS A 119 24.99 33.64 28.47
N ARG A 120 26.01 33.93 27.66
CA ARG A 120 27.45 33.72 27.97
C ARG A 120 27.73 32.41 28.71
N SER A 121 26.97 31.37 28.37
CA SER A 121 26.97 30.13 29.11
C SER A 121 28.11 29.29 28.57
N ARG A 122 29.15 29.02 29.39
CA ARG A 122 30.23 28.09 29.06
C ARG A 122 29.73 26.65 29.15
N LEU A 123 28.77 26.29 28.30
CA LEU A 123 28.22 24.95 28.21
C LEU A 123 29.22 24.03 27.52
N HIS A 124 29.54 22.92 28.16
CA HIS A 124 30.35 21.89 27.55
C HIS A 124 29.56 21.16 26.45
N SER A 125 30.22 20.74 25.37
CA SER A 125 29.57 20.19 24.16
C SER A 125 28.60 19.04 24.46
N LYS A 126 28.93 18.16 25.43
CA LYS A 126 28.06 17.05 25.86
C LYS A 126 26.73 17.52 26.47
N ASN A 127 26.72 18.63 27.19
CA ASN A 127 25.50 19.17 27.80
C ASN A 127 24.66 19.92 26.77
N PHE A 128 25.32 20.57 25.81
CA PHE A 128 24.66 21.23 24.70
C PHE A 128 23.91 20.25 23.78
N GLU A 129 24.53 19.12 23.45
CA GLU A 129 23.88 18.06 22.67
C GLU A 129 22.61 17.55 23.35
N LYS A 130 22.70 17.24 24.65
CA LYS A 130 21.53 16.83 25.45
C LYS A 130 20.44 17.89 25.49
N MET A 131 20.82 19.17 25.59
CA MET A 131 19.88 20.28 25.59
C MET A 131 19.15 20.43 24.24
N ILE A 132 19.88 20.34 23.11
CA ILE A 132 19.26 20.34 21.79
C ILE A 132 18.32 19.14 21.63
N PHE A 133 18.76 17.95 22.03
CA PHE A 133 17.96 16.74 21.95
C PHE A 133 16.65 16.89 22.75
N LEU A 134 16.73 17.35 24.00
CA LEU A 134 15.55 17.60 24.82
C LEU A 134 14.64 18.67 24.22
N ASN A 135 15.21 19.77 23.70
CA ASN A 135 14.42 20.85 23.10
C ASN A 135 13.69 20.44 21.82
N PHE A 136 14.19 19.45 21.09
CA PHE A 136 13.58 18.98 19.86
C PHE A 136 12.53 17.88 20.09
N ASN A 137 12.68 17.07 21.14
CA ASN A 137 11.82 15.91 21.41
C ASN A 137 10.76 16.13 22.49
N LEU A 138 10.79 17.25 23.22
CA LEU A 138 9.79 17.66 24.22
C LEU A 138 8.98 18.85 23.69
#